data_AF-A0A1V5JSQ9-F1
#
_entry.id   AF-A0A1V5JSQ9-F1
#
_cell.length_a   1.000
_cell.length_b   1.000
_cell.length_c   1.000
_cell.angle_alpha   90.00
_cell.angle_beta   90.00
_cell.angle_gamma   90.00
#
_symmetry.space_group_name_H-M   'P 1'
#
loop_
_entity.id
_entity.type
_entity.pdbx_description
1 polymer ?
#
loop_
_entity_poly.entity_id
_entity_poly.type
_entity_poly.pdbx_seq_one_letter_code
_entity_poly.pdbx_strand_id
1 'polypeptide(L)'
;MKSFEAFKTALAESSAGVVQSFLERRWDDLPGVVRSYFGKRVDLTHVTTSSTEEFAIKLVHGLAAIESSLECLRDVEAYLAAVPDGVEQLRCIYLLVETYLNEMVVLRDRVQAYYKCIPKLYRRDPIYPQLLGVASGISVSFEHLIDEILNLEDKHILGEQCRDEHLDVLLALSFYAVRPGEAALGRFENGTRSVLAGWQANVAGSNRRIFAQLDEGFAALGAVLISPAGRLIQPRRV
;
A
#
# COMPACT_ATOMS: atom_id res chain seq x y z
N MET A 1 12.82 -2.74 6.62
CA MET A 1 12.27 -3.67 5.63
C MET A 1 13.41 -4.25 4.81
N LYS A 2 14.08 -5.29 5.31
CA LYS A 2 15.24 -5.88 4.60
C LYS A 2 14.81 -6.92 3.55
N SER A 3 13.82 -7.74 3.90
CA SER A 3 13.31 -8.81 3.04
C SER A 3 12.50 -8.27 1.87
N PHE A 4 11.74 -7.19 2.07
CA PHE A 4 11.07 -6.48 0.97
C PHE A 4 12.08 -6.01 -0.08
N GLU A 5 13.15 -5.34 0.36
CA GLU A 5 14.21 -4.83 -0.51
C GLU A 5 14.99 -5.95 -1.21
N ALA A 6 15.28 -7.04 -0.50
CA ALA A 6 15.90 -8.22 -1.08
C ALA A 6 15.02 -8.85 -2.17
N PHE A 7 13.71 -8.97 -1.90
CA PHE A 7 12.75 -9.49 -2.87
C PHE A 7 12.64 -8.58 -4.11
N LYS A 8 12.57 -7.26 -3.89
CA LYS A 8 12.57 -6.25 -4.96
C LYS A 8 13.81 -6.36 -5.85
N THR A 9 14.98 -6.49 -5.23
CA THR A 9 16.26 -6.66 -5.94
C THR A 9 16.26 -7.93 -6.77
N ALA A 10 15.90 -9.07 -6.17
CA ALA A 10 15.85 -10.36 -6.87
C ALA A 10 14.87 -10.34 -8.05
N LEU A 11 13.71 -9.68 -7.89
CA LEU A 11 12.73 -9.50 -8.94
C LEU A 11 13.28 -8.60 -10.07
N ALA A 12 13.88 -7.46 -9.73
CA ALA A 12 14.47 -6.55 -10.70
C ALA A 12 15.55 -7.26 -11.53
N GLU A 13 16.48 -7.96 -10.90
CA GLU A 13 17.53 -8.72 -11.60
C GLU A 13 16.96 -9.81 -12.51
N SER A 14 15.91 -10.52 -12.03
CA SER A 14 15.31 -11.62 -12.78
C SER A 14 14.41 -11.17 -13.92
N SER A 15 13.96 -9.91 -13.91
CA SER A 15 13.00 -9.36 -14.88
C SER A 15 13.57 -8.26 -15.76
N ALA A 16 14.73 -7.68 -15.44
CA ALA A 16 15.30 -6.51 -16.12
C ALA A 16 15.32 -6.66 -17.65
N GLY A 17 15.89 -7.74 -18.18
CA GLY A 17 15.96 -7.96 -19.62
C GLY A 17 14.59 -8.08 -20.30
N VAL A 18 13.63 -8.71 -19.62
CA VAL A 18 12.25 -8.91 -20.13
C VAL A 18 11.48 -7.60 -20.10
N VAL A 19 11.55 -6.87 -18.98
CA VAL A 19 10.87 -5.58 -18.79
C VAL A 19 11.47 -4.54 -19.73
N GLN A 20 12.78 -4.41 -19.81
CA GLN A 20 13.44 -3.46 -20.71
C GLN A 20 13.05 -3.73 -22.17
N SER A 21 13.17 -4.99 -22.63
CA SER A 21 12.78 -5.36 -23.99
C SER A 21 11.29 -5.10 -24.27
N PHE A 22 10.44 -5.24 -23.24
CA PHE A 22 9.02 -4.92 -23.35
C PHE A 22 8.79 -3.41 -23.46
N LEU A 23 9.41 -2.60 -22.60
CA LEU A 23 9.31 -1.14 -22.61
C LEU A 23 9.80 -0.55 -23.93
N GLU A 24 10.95 -1.01 -24.45
CA GLU A 24 11.51 -0.54 -25.73
C GLU A 24 10.59 -0.83 -26.92
N ARG A 25 9.89 -1.97 -26.91
CA ARG A 25 8.97 -2.36 -27.99
C ARG A 25 7.61 -1.70 -27.91
N ARG A 26 7.17 -1.28 -26.73
CA ARG A 26 5.77 -0.93 -26.46
C ARG A 26 5.58 0.37 -25.68
N TRP A 27 6.59 1.26 -25.69
CA TRP A 27 6.58 2.53 -24.96
C TRP A 27 5.27 3.32 -25.15
N ASP A 28 4.80 3.40 -26.39
CA ASP A 28 3.60 4.16 -26.75
C ASP A 28 2.28 3.48 -26.32
N ASP A 29 2.28 2.15 -26.12
CA ASP A 29 1.11 1.34 -25.76
C ASP A 29 1.02 1.02 -24.25
N LEU A 30 2.03 1.42 -23.46
CA LEU A 30 2.13 1.09 -22.03
C LEU A 30 0.85 1.38 -21.23
N PRO A 31 0.19 2.54 -21.38
CA PRO A 31 -1.03 2.83 -20.63
C PRO A 31 -2.16 1.84 -20.91
N GLY A 32 -2.27 1.32 -22.13
CA GLY A 32 -3.26 0.32 -22.53
C GLY A 32 -2.95 -1.06 -21.94
N VAL A 33 -1.69 -1.47 -21.97
CA VAL A 33 -1.23 -2.76 -21.44
C VAL A 33 -1.33 -2.83 -19.91
N VAL A 34 -0.96 -1.75 -19.21
CA VAL A 34 -1.12 -1.70 -17.74
C VAL A 34 -2.59 -1.78 -17.34
N ARG A 35 -3.49 -1.09 -18.06
CA ARG A 35 -4.94 -1.13 -17.76
C ARG A 35 -5.57 -2.51 -17.95
N SER A 36 -5.12 -3.29 -18.93
CA SER A 36 -5.69 -4.61 -19.21
C SER A 36 -5.36 -5.65 -18.15
N TYR A 37 -4.18 -5.57 -17.53
CA TYR A 37 -3.76 -6.51 -16.48
C TYR A 37 -4.55 -6.38 -15.17
N PHE A 38 -5.24 -5.25 -14.96
CA PHE A 38 -5.95 -4.93 -13.71
C PHE A 38 -7.45 -4.69 -13.88
N GLY A 39 -8.06 -5.21 -14.95
CA GLY A 39 -9.51 -5.44 -14.99
C GLY A 39 -10.38 -4.32 -15.57
N LYS A 40 -9.81 -3.26 -16.13
CA LYS A 40 -10.56 -2.45 -17.11
C LYS A 40 -10.38 -3.11 -18.47
N ARG A 41 -11.47 -3.63 -19.06
CA ARG A 41 -11.49 -4.17 -20.43
C ARG A 41 -11.06 -3.05 -21.39
N VAL A 42 -9.76 -2.95 -21.64
CA VAL A 42 -9.22 -2.26 -22.79
C VAL A 42 -9.16 -3.30 -23.89
N ASP A 43 -9.75 -2.97 -25.04
CA ASP A 43 -9.70 -3.83 -26.22
C ASP A 43 -8.24 -3.88 -26.72
N LEU A 44 -7.53 -4.94 -26.31
CA LEU A 44 -6.14 -5.20 -26.70
C LEU A 44 -6.06 -6.35 -27.71
N THR A 45 -7.02 -6.43 -28.63
CA THR A 45 -7.05 -7.42 -29.73
C THR A 45 -5.76 -7.46 -30.57
N HIS A 46 -4.86 -6.49 -30.43
CA HIS A 46 -3.58 -6.41 -31.15
C HIS A 46 -2.31 -6.57 -30.28
N VAL A 47 -2.42 -6.77 -28.96
CA VAL A 47 -1.24 -6.86 -28.07
C VAL A 47 -0.99 -8.31 -27.65
N THR A 48 -0.14 -9.02 -28.40
CA THR A 48 0.39 -10.34 -28.01
C THR A 48 1.57 -10.21 -27.04
N THR A 49 1.36 -10.44 -25.75
CA THR A 49 2.45 -10.56 -24.76
C THR A 49 2.86 -12.02 -24.59
N SER A 50 4.17 -12.29 -24.48
CA SER A 50 4.62 -13.63 -24.10
C SER A 50 4.26 -13.91 -22.64
N SER A 51 4.07 -15.18 -22.26
CA SER A 51 3.73 -15.49 -20.86
C SER A 51 4.85 -15.14 -19.87
N THR A 52 6.10 -15.02 -20.35
CA THR A 52 7.23 -14.55 -19.53
C THR A 52 7.18 -13.04 -19.30
N GLU A 53 6.77 -12.26 -20.31
CA GLU A 53 6.51 -10.81 -20.17
C GLU A 53 5.33 -10.55 -19.23
N GLU A 54 4.21 -11.25 -19.44
CA GLU A 54 3.04 -11.14 -18.59
C GLU A 54 3.35 -11.47 -17.12
N PHE A 55 4.14 -12.53 -16.90
CA PHE A 55 4.62 -12.91 -15.58
C PHE A 55 5.45 -11.79 -14.93
N ALA A 56 6.46 -11.28 -15.64
CA ALA A 56 7.35 -10.24 -15.14
C ALA A 56 6.60 -8.94 -14.84
N ILE A 57 5.74 -8.50 -15.77
CA ILE A 57 4.97 -7.25 -15.63
C ILE A 57 4.02 -7.33 -14.44
N LYS A 58 3.28 -8.43 -14.27
CA LYS A 58 2.34 -8.59 -13.14
C LYS A 58 3.03 -8.53 -11.79
N LEU A 59 4.19 -9.17 -11.66
CA LEU A 59 4.96 -9.13 -10.41
C LEU A 59 5.54 -7.74 -10.15
N VAL A 60 6.23 -7.15 -11.14
CA VAL A 60 6.88 -5.84 -10.97
C VAL A 60 5.86 -4.75 -10.68
N HIS A 61 4.77 -4.70 -11.44
CA HIS A 61 3.72 -3.71 -11.23
C HIS A 61 3.04 -3.87 -9.87
N GLY A 62 2.71 -5.10 -9.48
CA GLY A 62 2.09 -5.35 -8.17
C GLY A 62 2.99 -4.93 -7.01
N LEU A 63 4.29 -5.19 -7.11
CA LEU A 63 5.27 -4.76 -6.11
C LEU A 63 5.45 -3.23 -6.08
N ALA A 64 5.54 -2.59 -7.25
CA ALA A 64 5.66 -1.13 -7.36
C ALA A 64 4.43 -0.40 -6.80
N ALA A 65 3.23 -0.95 -6.97
CA ALA A 65 2.02 -0.39 -6.38
C ALA A 65 2.07 -0.45 -4.84
N ILE A 66 2.58 -1.55 -4.26
CA ILE A 66 2.79 -1.64 -2.81
C ILE A 66 3.84 -0.62 -2.37
N GLU A 67 4.98 -0.54 -3.05
CA GLU A 67 6.05 0.41 -2.72
C GLU A 67 5.55 1.85 -2.70
N SER A 68 4.79 2.27 -3.72
CA SER A 68 4.19 3.60 -3.79
C SER A 68 3.25 3.89 -2.60
N SER A 69 2.49 2.89 -2.13
CA SER A 69 1.70 3.06 -0.91
C SER A 69 2.58 3.28 0.32
N LEU A 70 3.67 2.51 0.46
CA LEU A 70 4.58 2.65 1.60
C LEU A 70 5.31 3.99 1.61
N GLU A 71 5.66 4.52 0.44
CA GLU A 71 6.20 5.87 0.30
C GLU A 71 5.19 6.91 0.76
N CYS A 72 3.94 6.83 0.30
CA CYS A 72 2.86 7.72 0.74
C CYS A 72 2.67 7.68 2.27
N LEU A 73 2.69 6.50 2.90
CA LEU A 73 2.59 6.39 4.36
C LEU A 73 3.78 7.05 5.10
N ARG A 74 5.00 6.97 4.54
CA ARG A 74 6.20 7.64 5.10
C ARG A 74 6.13 9.15 4.91
N ASP A 75 5.66 9.59 3.76
CA ASP A 75 5.50 11.01 3.44
C ASP A 75 4.48 11.64 4.39
N VAL A 76 3.35 10.99 4.63
CA VAL A 76 2.35 11.47 5.60
C VAL A 76 2.93 11.53 7.02
N GLU A 77 3.71 10.54 7.45
CA GLU A 77 4.40 10.57 8.75
C GLU A 77 5.35 11.78 8.85
N ALA A 78 6.15 12.02 7.81
CA ALA A 78 7.07 13.15 7.75
C ALA A 78 6.33 14.51 7.72
N TYR A 79 5.24 14.61 6.96
CA TYR A 79 4.43 15.82 6.89
C TYR A 79 3.68 16.09 8.19
N LEU A 80 3.18 15.05 8.87
CA LEU A 80 2.60 15.20 10.21
C LEU A 80 3.63 15.71 11.22
N ALA A 81 4.89 15.28 11.13
CA ALA A 81 5.97 15.79 11.98
C ALA A 81 6.31 17.28 11.71
N ALA A 82 6.01 17.77 10.50
CA ALA A 82 6.37 19.12 10.04
C ALA A 82 5.17 20.07 9.92
N VAL A 83 4.00 19.72 10.47
CA VAL A 83 2.81 20.58 10.40
C VAL A 83 3.10 21.93 11.09
N PRO A 84 2.90 23.07 10.41
CA PRO A 84 3.13 24.38 11.02
C PRO A 84 2.09 24.68 12.10
N ASP A 85 2.50 25.44 13.11
CA ASP A 85 1.58 26.02 14.08
C ASP A 85 0.75 27.16 13.44
N GLY A 86 -0.50 27.32 13.88
CA GLY A 86 -1.35 28.45 13.51
C GLY A 86 -2.72 28.06 12.95
N VAL A 87 -3.39 29.05 12.35
CA VAL A 87 -4.82 29.00 12.01
C VAL A 87 -5.17 27.86 11.04
N GLU A 88 -4.23 27.43 10.20
CA GLU A 88 -4.46 26.35 9.23
C GLU A 88 -4.02 24.96 9.72
N GLN A 89 -3.42 24.86 10.92
CA GLN A 89 -2.87 23.62 11.47
C GLN A 89 -3.89 22.47 11.44
N LEU A 90 -5.13 22.73 11.88
CA LEU A 90 -6.18 21.71 11.89
C LEU A 90 -6.56 21.21 10.48
N ARG A 91 -6.56 22.08 9.47
CA ARG A 91 -6.86 21.68 8.09
C ARG A 91 -5.76 20.81 7.51
N CYS A 92 -4.50 21.14 7.79
CA CYS A 92 -3.36 20.31 7.42
C CYS A 92 -3.44 18.93 8.07
N ILE A 93 -3.73 18.87 9.38
CA ILE A 93 -3.92 17.60 10.10
C ILE A 93 -5.04 16.79 9.45
N TYR A 94 -6.20 17.40 9.21
CA TYR A 94 -7.34 16.73 8.60
C TYR A 94 -6.99 16.09 7.26
N LEU A 95 -6.37 16.86 6.36
CA LEU A 95 -5.97 16.37 5.04
C LEU A 95 -4.98 15.21 5.13
N LEU A 96 -3.97 15.31 6.01
CA LEU A 96 -2.95 14.30 6.17
C LEU A 96 -3.53 13.01 6.77
N VAL A 97 -4.39 13.11 7.78
CA VAL A 97 -5.05 11.96 8.39
C VAL A 97 -5.99 11.28 7.42
N GLU A 98 -6.81 12.04 6.69
CA GLU A 98 -7.69 11.46 5.65
C GLU A 98 -6.87 10.73 4.57
N THR A 99 -5.77 11.35 4.12
CA THR A 99 -4.85 10.73 3.16
C THR A 99 -4.26 9.43 3.71
N TYR A 100 -3.83 9.42 4.98
CA TYR A 100 -3.30 8.24 5.65
C TYR A 100 -4.31 7.08 5.66
N LEU A 101 -5.53 7.35 6.13
CA LEU A 101 -6.57 6.35 6.28
C LEU A 101 -6.99 5.76 4.92
N ASN A 102 -7.11 6.61 3.90
CA ASN A 102 -7.40 6.14 2.54
C ASN A 102 -6.26 5.30 1.97
N GLU A 103 -5.00 5.71 2.17
CA GLU A 103 -3.85 4.95 1.69
C GLU A 103 -3.72 3.59 2.39
N MET A 104 -4.08 3.49 3.68
CA MET A 104 -4.14 2.22 4.41
C MET A 104 -5.08 1.20 3.75
N VAL A 105 -6.27 1.65 3.35
CA VAL A 105 -7.25 0.83 2.62
C VAL A 105 -6.70 0.43 1.24
N VAL A 106 -6.12 1.38 0.51
CA VAL A 106 -5.49 1.12 -0.79
C VAL A 106 -4.34 0.11 -0.68
N LEU A 107 -3.50 0.23 0.35
CA LEU A 107 -2.40 -0.68 0.62
C LEU A 107 -2.93 -2.09 0.91
N ARG A 108 -3.96 -2.23 1.76
CA ARG A 108 -4.63 -3.52 2.01
C ARG A 108 -5.05 -4.18 0.71
N ASP A 109 -5.76 -3.46 -0.14
CA ASP A 109 -6.30 -3.99 -1.39
C ASP A 109 -5.16 -4.37 -2.38
N ARG A 110 -4.11 -3.55 -2.47
CA ARG A 110 -2.90 -3.83 -3.27
C ARG A 110 -2.18 -5.09 -2.79
N VAL A 111 -1.98 -5.21 -1.48
CA VAL A 111 -1.32 -6.37 -0.85
C VAL A 111 -2.14 -7.64 -1.08
N GLN A 112 -3.45 -7.60 -0.84
CA GLN A 112 -4.32 -8.73 -1.13
C GLN A 112 -4.30 -9.13 -2.61
N ALA A 113 -4.40 -8.16 -3.52
CA ALA A 113 -4.35 -8.43 -4.96
C ALA A 113 -3.03 -9.08 -5.35
N TYR A 114 -1.91 -8.60 -4.80
CA TYR A 114 -0.58 -9.13 -5.05
C TYR A 114 -0.43 -10.59 -4.58
N TYR A 115 -0.75 -10.87 -3.32
CA TYR A 115 -0.68 -12.23 -2.77
C TYR A 115 -1.71 -13.19 -3.40
N LYS A 116 -2.86 -12.70 -3.87
CA LYS A 116 -3.80 -13.52 -4.66
C LYS A 116 -3.33 -13.75 -6.11
N CYS A 117 -2.52 -12.84 -6.67
CA CYS A 117 -2.02 -12.94 -8.04
C CYS A 117 -0.88 -13.95 -8.15
N ILE A 118 0.08 -13.89 -7.24
CA ILE A 118 1.31 -14.70 -7.29
C ILE A 118 1.02 -16.20 -7.47
N PRO A 119 0.23 -16.89 -6.61
CA PRO A 119 -0.03 -18.33 -6.78
C PRO A 119 -0.66 -18.67 -8.13
N LYS A 120 -1.48 -17.78 -8.70
CA LYS A 120 -2.12 -18.02 -10.01
C LYS A 120 -1.10 -18.11 -11.14
N LEU A 121 0.01 -17.38 -11.04
CA LEU A 121 1.12 -17.44 -11.99
C LEU A 121 1.83 -18.79 -11.98
N TYR A 122 1.77 -19.51 -10.85
CA TYR A 122 2.41 -20.82 -10.65
C TYR A 122 1.41 -21.98 -10.66
N ARG A 123 0.16 -21.81 -11.11
CA ARG A 123 -0.91 -22.81 -10.95
C ARG A 123 -0.57 -24.23 -11.46
N ARG A 124 0.37 -24.37 -12.39
CA ARG A 124 0.84 -25.66 -12.95
C ARG A 124 2.19 -26.12 -12.39
N ASP A 125 2.80 -25.34 -11.52
CA ASP A 125 4.13 -25.60 -10.96
C ASP A 125 4.03 -26.45 -9.68
N PRO A 126 4.93 -27.41 -9.43
CA PRO A 126 4.98 -28.17 -8.18
C PRO A 126 5.03 -27.32 -6.91
N ILE A 127 5.57 -26.09 -6.95
CA ILE A 127 5.63 -25.20 -5.78
C ILE A 127 4.27 -24.57 -5.43
N TYR A 128 3.26 -24.71 -6.29
CA TYR A 128 1.96 -24.05 -6.14
C TYR A 128 1.28 -24.25 -4.78
N PRO A 129 1.17 -25.48 -4.21
CA PRO A 129 0.46 -25.66 -2.94
C PRO A 129 1.14 -24.93 -1.78
N GLN A 130 2.48 -24.94 -1.75
CA GLN A 130 3.27 -24.23 -0.74
C GLN A 130 3.09 -22.72 -0.89
N LEU A 131 3.20 -22.22 -2.12
CA LEU A 131 3.05 -20.80 -2.43
C LEU A 131 1.64 -20.27 -2.09
N LEU A 132 0.60 -21.06 -2.39
CA LEU A 132 -0.77 -20.72 -2.04
C LEU A 132 -0.95 -20.62 -0.53
N GLY A 133 -0.37 -21.56 0.24
CA GLY A 133 -0.44 -21.55 1.70
C GLY A 133 0.21 -20.31 2.29
N VAL A 134 1.44 -20.00 1.86
CA VAL A 134 2.19 -18.81 2.30
C VAL A 134 1.43 -17.54 1.93
N ALA A 135 1.03 -17.38 0.67
CA ALA A 135 0.37 -16.16 0.20
C ALA A 135 -1.00 -15.93 0.86
N SER A 136 -1.78 -17.00 1.09
CA SER A 136 -3.08 -16.88 1.76
C SER A 136 -2.90 -16.49 3.24
N GLY A 137 -1.94 -17.11 3.95
CA GLY A 137 -1.66 -16.77 5.34
C GLY A 137 -1.23 -15.32 5.50
N ILE A 138 -0.34 -14.83 4.64
CA ILE A 138 0.09 -13.42 4.66
C ILE A 138 -1.07 -12.48 4.33
N SER A 139 -1.88 -12.80 3.32
CA SER A 139 -3.02 -11.97 2.93
C SER A 139 -4.01 -11.79 4.09
N VAL A 140 -4.34 -12.86 4.82
CA VAL A 140 -5.26 -12.81 5.96
C VAL A 140 -4.64 -12.06 7.14
N SER A 141 -3.37 -12.34 7.45
CA SER A 141 -2.68 -11.66 8.56
C SER A 141 -2.53 -10.16 8.32
N PHE A 142 -2.29 -9.75 7.07
CA PHE A 142 -2.17 -8.34 6.72
C PHE A 142 -3.51 -7.62 6.74
N GLU A 143 -4.58 -8.26 6.23
CA GLU A 143 -5.95 -7.74 6.34
C GLU A 143 -6.34 -7.48 7.79
N HIS A 144 -6.14 -8.48 8.66
CA HIS A 144 -6.44 -8.34 10.08
C HIS A 144 -5.65 -7.21 10.75
N LEU A 145 -4.37 -7.03 10.41
CA LEU A 145 -3.56 -5.93 10.92
C LEU A 145 -4.12 -4.56 10.52
N ILE A 146 -4.53 -4.39 9.26
CA ILE A 146 -5.11 -3.13 8.79
C ILE A 146 -6.45 -2.87 9.47
N ASP A 147 -7.29 -3.89 9.60
CA ASP A 147 -8.59 -3.77 10.27
C ASP A 147 -8.44 -3.41 11.76
N GLU A 148 -7.44 -3.98 12.45
CA GLU A 148 -7.10 -3.62 13.82
C GLU A 148 -6.62 -2.16 13.92
N ILE A 149 -5.70 -1.71 13.04
CA ILE A 149 -5.18 -0.33 13.06
C ILE A 149 -6.30 0.68 12.81
N LEU A 150 -7.19 0.38 11.88
CA LEU A 150 -8.29 1.25 11.51
C LEU A 150 -9.49 1.12 12.47
N ASN A 151 -9.42 0.24 13.47
CA ASN A 151 -10.52 -0.12 14.38
C ASN A 151 -11.83 -0.41 13.62
N LEU A 152 -11.72 -1.19 12.54
CA LEU A 152 -12.85 -1.57 11.67
C LEU A 152 -13.62 -2.74 12.27
N GLU A 153 -14.22 -2.55 13.45
CA GLU A 153 -15.33 -3.40 13.88
C GLU A 153 -16.60 -2.90 13.17
N ASP A 154 -17.13 -3.71 12.24
CA ASP A 154 -18.44 -3.57 11.58
C ASP A 154 -18.73 -2.33 10.70
N LYS A 155 -17.74 -1.51 10.35
CA LYS A 155 -17.96 -0.39 9.40
C LYS A 155 -17.81 -0.87 7.95
N HIS A 156 -18.92 -0.97 7.22
CA HIS A 156 -18.94 -1.23 5.78
C HIS A 156 -18.21 -0.12 5.00
N ILE A 157 -16.91 -0.30 4.73
CA ILE A 157 -16.12 0.56 3.84
C ILE A 157 -16.44 0.21 2.38
N LEU A 158 -17.66 0.47 1.94
CA LEU A 158 -18.00 0.55 0.53
C LEU A 158 -18.57 1.94 0.27
N GLY A 159 -17.66 2.90 0.11
CA GLY A 159 -17.99 4.24 -0.41
C GLY A 159 -17.98 5.39 0.60
N GLU A 160 -17.83 5.13 1.90
CA GLU A 160 -17.69 6.18 2.91
C GLU A 160 -16.20 6.40 3.25
N GLN A 161 -15.74 7.65 3.18
CA GLN A 161 -14.38 8.04 3.58
C GLN A 161 -14.14 7.60 5.03
N CYS A 162 -12.98 7.01 5.34
CA CYS A 162 -12.59 6.78 6.73
C CYS A 162 -12.44 8.14 7.42
N ARG A 163 -13.26 8.39 8.45
CA ARG A 163 -13.28 9.65 9.20
C ARG A 163 -12.90 9.41 10.65
N ASP A 164 -12.19 10.38 11.20
CA ASP A 164 -11.88 10.44 12.62
C ASP A 164 -12.87 11.40 13.31
N GLU A 165 -13.66 10.85 14.23
CA GLU A 165 -14.71 11.60 14.93
C GLU A 165 -14.13 12.76 15.79
N HIS A 166 -12.89 12.62 16.27
CA HIS A 166 -12.25 13.67 17.08
C HIS A 166 -11.83 14.85 16.19
N LEU A 167 -11.37 14.59 14.98
CA LEU A 167 -11.09 15.62 13.98
C LEU A 167 -12.37 16.31 13.51
N ASP A 168 -13.46 15.57 13.31
CA ASP A 168 -14.76 16.16 12.97
C ASP A 168 -15.27 17.09 14.09
N VAL A 169 -15.10 16.70 15.36
CA VAL A 169 -15.41 17.55 16.52
C VAL A 169 -14.53 18.79 16.56
N LEU A 170 -13.22 18.65 16.35
CA LEU A 170 -12.31 19.81 16.31
C LEU A 170 -12.63 20.75 15.15
N LEU A 171 -13.00 20.20 13.99
CA LEU A 171 -13.41 20.99 12.83
C LEU A 171 -14.70 21.76 13.14
N ALA A 172 -15.68 21.13 13.77
CA ALA A 172 -16.89 21.79 14.25
C ALA A 172 -16.57 22.91 15.26
N LEU A 173 -15.66 22.67 16.21
CA LEU A 173 -15.20 23.66 17.19
C LEU A 173 -14.46 24.83 16.54
N SER A 174 -13.74 24.60 15.42
CA SER A 174 -13.06 25.66 14.68
C SER A 174 -14.02 26.74 14.17
N PHE A 175 -15.26 26.39 13.80
CA PHE A 175 -16.29 27.36 13.40
C PHE A 175 -16.71 28.29 14.53
N TYR A 176 -16.77 27.79 15.77
CA TYR A 176 -17.10 28.58 16.95
C TYR A 176 -15.90 29.39 17.46
N ALA A 177 -14.67 28.93 17.19
CA ALA A 177 -13.45 29.64 17.54
C ALA A 177 -13.22 30.92 16.72
N VAL A 178 -13.91 31.14 15.60
CA VAL A 178 -13.86 32.40 14.81
C VAL A 178 -14.50 33.58 15.54
N ARG A 179 -15.28 33.34 16.61
CA ARG A 179 -15.76 34.38 17.53
C ARG A 179 -15.34 34.10 18.98
N PRO A 180 -14.10 34.37 19.41
CA PRO A 180 -13.69 34.00 20.75
C PRO A 180 -13.41 35.20 21.67
N GLY A 181 -13.75 35.04 22.94
CA GLY A 181 -12.91 35.53 24.03
C GLY A 181 -11.74 34.55 24.26
N GLU A 182 -10.62 35.04 24.81
CA GLU A 182 -9.30 34.36 24.88
C GLU A 182 -9.33 32.89 25.35
N ALA A 183 -10.24 32.52 26.25
CA ALA A 183 -10.33 31.16 26.79
C ALA A 183 -10.76 30.09 25.77
N ALA A 184 -11.58 30.44 24.77
CA ALA A 184 -12.03 29.51 23.73
C ALA A 184 -10.90 29.21 22.73
N LEU A 185 -10.09 30.23 22.39
CA LEU A 185 -8.94 30.09 21.50
C LEU A 185 -7.88 29.16 22.12
N GLY A 186 -7.55 29.36 23.40
CA GLY A 186 -6.58 28.50 24.09
C GLY A 186 -7.00 27.03 24.18
N ARG A 187 -8.31 26.73 24.32
CA ARG A 187 -8.81 25.35 24.28
C ARG A 187 -8.70 24.72 22.89
N PHE A 188 -9.00 25.49 21.85
CA PHE A 188 -8.89 25.04 20.45
C PHE A 188 -7.43 24.71 20.08
N GLU A 189 -6.48 25.59 20.41
CA GLU A 189 -5.06 25.36 20.12
C GLU A 189 -4.49 24.17 20.90
N ASN A 190 -4.83 24.04 22.19
CA ASN A 190 -4.41 22.89 23.00
C ASN A 190 -5.01 21.58 22.45
N GLY A 191 -6.28 21.60 22.05
CA GLY A 191 -6.93 20.45 21.42
C GLY A 191 -6.26 20.04 20.11
N THR A 192 -5.94 21.02 19.26
CA THR A 192 -5.25 20.78 17.97
C THR A 192 -3.86 20.19 18.18
N ARG A 193 -3.06 20.72 19.11
CA ARG A 193 -1.74 20.16 19.47
C ARG A 193 -1.85 18.74 20.03
N SER A 194 -2.83 18.47 20.87
CA SER A 194 -3.07 17.14 21.44
C SER A 194 -3.40 16.12 20.33
N VAL A 195 -4.28 16.50 19.40
CA VAL A 195 -4.66 15.64 18.28
C VAL A 195 -3.50 15.41 17.31
N LEU A 196 -2.71 16.45 17.01
CA LEU A 196 -1.48 16.29 16.22
C LEU A 196 -0.53 15.29 16.85
N ALA A 197 -0.23 15.43 18.15
CA ALA A 197 0.68 14.53 18.87
C ALA A 197 0.14 13.08 18.90
N GLY A 198 -1.16 12.92 19.10
CA GLY A 198 -1.82 11.61 19.05
C GLY A 198 -1.68 10.94 17.68
N TRP A 199 -1.93 11.69 16.60
CA TRP A 199 -1.81 11.18 15.24
C TRP A 199 -0.38 10.90 14.83
N GLN A 200 0.58 11.74 15.19
CA GLN A 200 2.01 11.47 14.98
C GLN A 200 2.43 10.14 15.61
N ALA A 201 2.04 9.92 16.88
CA ALA A 201 2.35 8.67 17.58
C ALA A 201 1.65 7.46 16.95
N ASN A 202 0.38 7.59 16.58
CA ASN A 202 -0.40 6.52 15.95
C ASN A 202 0.19 6.15 14.58
N VAL A 203 0.41 7.12 13.69
CA VAL A 203 0.98 6.89 12.34
C VAL A 203 2.34 6.22 12.44
N ALA A 204 3.24 6.71 13.30
CA ALA A 204 4.56 6.10 13.49
C ALA A 204 4.48 4.68 14.08
N GLY A 205 3.53 4.41 14.98
CA GLY A 205 3.26 3.07 15.51
C GLY A 205 2.75 2.12 14.43
N SER A 206 1.73 2.54 13.69
CA SER A 206 1.06 1.79 12.64
C SER A 206 1.99 1.48 11.47
N ASN A 207 2.73 2.48 10.97
CA ASN A 207 3.74 2.31 9.92
C ASN A 207 4.79 1.25 10.30
N ARG A 208 5.30 1.28 11.53
CA ARG A 208 6.26 0.27 12.00
C ARG A 208 5.68 -1.15 11.95
N ARG A 209 4.44 -1.33 12.40
CA ARG A 209 3.75 -2.64 12.37
C ARG A 209 3.53 -3.13 10.94
N ILE A 210 3.05 -2.27 10.05
CA ILE A 210 2.83 -2.57 8.63
C ILE A 210 4.13 -2.98 7.95
N PHE A 211 5.19 -2.20 8.16
CA PHE A 211 6.50 -2.48 7.57
C PHE A 211 7.08 -3.80 8.08
N ALA A 212 6.92 -4.11 9.37
CA ALA A 212 7.33 -5.39 9.93
C ALA A 212 6.55 -6.56 9.32
N GLN A 213 5.22 -6.45 9.25
CA GLN A 213 4.36 -7.49 8.68
C GLN A 213 4.66 -7.75 7.21
N LEU A 214 4.91 -6.70 6.42
CA LEU A 214 5.32 -6.86 5.03
C LEU A 214 6.71 -7.49 4.93
N ASP A 215 7.66 -7.09 5.77
CA ASP A 215 9.00 -7.69 5.76
C ASP A 215 8.96 -9.19 6.05
N GLU A 216 8.13 -9.62 7.00
CA GLU A 216 7.90 -11.03 7.29
C GLU A 216 7.21 -11.75 6.12
N GLY A 217 6.17 -11.14 5.54
CA GLY A 217 5.47 -11.70 4.39
C GLY A 217 6.38 -11.89 3.19
N PHE A 218 7.22 -10.91 2.86
CA PHE A 218 8.18 -11.01 1.78
C PHE A 218 9.35 -11.95 2.09
N ALA A 219 9.71 -12.14 3.37
CA ALA A 219 10.67 -13.17 3.76
C ALA A 219 10.11 -14.58 3.48
N ALA A 220 8.87 -14.84 3.91
CA ALA A 220 8.20 -16.12 3.70
C ALA A 220 7.97 -16.38 2.20
N LEU A 221 7.57 -15.37 1.45
CA LEU A 221 7.42 -15.46 0.00
C LEU A 221 8.76 -15.72 -0.69
N GLY A 222 9.81 -15.00 -0.28
CA GLY A 222 11.17 -15.14 -0.79
C GLY A 222 11.73 -16.55 -0.56
N ALA A 223 11.46 -17.16 0.59
CA ALA A 223 11.88 -18.53 0.90
C ALA A 223 11.31 -19.58 -0.07
N VAL A 224 10.21 -19.28 -0.75
CA VAL A 224 9.59 -20.16 -1.75
C VAL A 224 9.99 -19.77 -3.16
N LEU A 225 10.06 -18.47 -3.46
CA LEU A 225 10.21 -17.97 -4.82
C LEU A 225 11.65 -17.63 -5.21
N ILE A 226 12.57 -17.50 -4.27
CA ILE A 226 13.97 -17.13 -4.53
C ILE A 226 14.84 -18.37 -4.38
N SER A 227 15.54 -18.70 -5.46
CA SER A 227 16.52 -19.79 -5.48
C SER A 227 17.74 -19.46 -4.60
N PRO A 228 18.54 -20.47 -4.20
CA PRO A 228 19.79 -20.24 -3.46
C PRO A 228 20.78 -19.30 -4.16
N ALA A 229 20.67 -19.16 -5.49
CA ALA A 229 21.46 -18.23 -6.29
C ALA A 229 20.93 -16.77 -6.27
N GLY A 230 19.92 -16.47 -5.44
CA GLY A 230 19.31 -15.14 -5.32
C GLY A 230 18.34 -14.78 -6.45
N ARG A 231 18.01 -15.71 -7.34
CA ARG A 231 17.14 -15.46 -8.49
C ARG A 231 15.72 -15.93 -8.27
N LEU A 232 14.76 -15.19 -8.83
CA LEU A 232 13.35 -15.58 -8.85
C LEU A 232 13.16 -16.85 -9.68
N ILE A 233 12.48 -17.84 -9.10
CA ILE A 233 12.11 -19.08 -9.76
C ILE A 233 10.99 -18.79 -10.74
N GLN A 234 11.23 -19.00 -12.04
CA GLN A 234 10.23 -18.83 -13.08
C GLN A 234 9.24 -20.02 -13.08
N PRO A 235 7.94 -19.80 -13.34
CA PRO A 235 6.97 -20.89 -13.41
C PRO A 235 7.30 -21.84 -14.56
N ARG A 236 7.28 -23.14 -14.30
CA ARG A 236 7.49 -24.16 -15.34
C ARG A 236 6.30 -24.15 -16.30
N ARG A 237 6.56 -23.98 -17.60
CA ARG A 237 5.56 -24.22 -18.65
C ARG A 237 5.39 -25.73 -18.79
N VAL A 238 4.35 -26.28 -18.15
CA VAL A 238 3.85 -27.64 -18.41
C VAL A 238 2.64 -27.54 -19.34
#